data_AF-A0A9W4U9W2-F1
#
_entry.id   AF-A0A9W4U9W2-F1
#
_cell.length_a   1.000
_cell.length_b   1.000
_cell.length_c   1.000
_cell.angle_alpha   90.00
_cell.angle_beta   90.00
_cell.angle_gamma   90.00
#
_symmetry.space_group_name_H-M   'P 1'
#
loop_
_entity.id
_entity.type
_entity.pdbx_description
1 polymer ?
#
loop_
_entity_poly.entity_id
_entity_poly.type
_entity_poly.pdbx_seq_one_letter_code
_entity_poly.pdbx_strand_id
1 'polypeptide(L)'
;MASNTLPRGGVHHPALSSRAHAPTQSANIRPAQAQNVHIPHTSTSQSSIPPKRAVDALLPTCTIGRPLTETQVVNLSDMAGSLREVMLLAMRAKMDGSVMTELEGALGEAAAQGVVQFFENEFEF
;
A
#
# COMPACT_ATOMS: atom_id res chain seq x y z
N MET A 1 -43.14 -45.49 -3.28
CA MET A 1 -44.30 -44.81 -2.67
C MET A 1 -43.85 -43.39 -2.40
N ALA A 2 -44.13 -42.47 -3.34
CA ALA A 2 -45.20 -41.47 -3.27
C ALA A 2 -44.87 -40.36 -2.25
N SER A 3 -45.04 -39.06 -2.45
CA SER A 3 -45.35 -38.15 -3.56
C SER A 3 -45.37 -36.73 -2.94
N ASN A 4 -45.41 -35.71 -3.80
CA ASN A 4 -45.83 -34.30 -3.59
C ASN A 4 -44.67 -33.29 -3.52
N THR A 5 -44.39 -32.46 -4.53
CA THR A 5 -45.22 -31.57 -5.40
C THR A 5 -45.62 -30.24 -4.72
N LEU A 6 -44.83 -29.18 -5.04
CA LEU A 6 -45.16 -27.80 -5.53
C LEU A 6 -46.44 -27.05 -5.03
N PRO A 7 -46.63 -25.75 -5.35
CA PRO A 7 -45.84 -24.50 -5.22
C PRO A 7 -46.78 -23.34 -4.72
N ARG A 8 -46.55 -22.09 -5.16
CA ARG A 8 -47.35 -20.83 -5.02
C ARG A 8 -46.83 -19.95 -3.88
N GLY A 9 -46.63 -18.64 -4.01
CA GLY A 9 -46.85 -17.61 -5.03
C GLY A 9 -46.22 -16.32 -4.44
N GLY A 10 -46.14 -15.17 -5.08
CA GLY A 10 -46.74 -14.69 -6.29
C GLY A 10 -46.06 -13.38 -6.69
N VAL A 11 -46.56 -12.87 -7.80
CA VAL A 11 -46.13 -11.75 -8.64
C VAL A 11 -46.41 -10.38 -7.97
N HIS A 12 -46.23 -9.29 -8.74
CA HIS A 12 -46.66 -7.89 -8.52
C HIS A 12 -45.57 -6.95 -7.96
N HIS A 13 -45.12 -5.85 -8.59
CA HIS A 13 -45.38 -5.12 -9.83
C HIS A 13 -44.14 -4.22 -10.14
N PRO A 14 -43.95 -3.74 -11.39
CA PRO A 14 -42.97 -2.72 -11.74
C PRO A 14 -43.58 -1.31 -11.58
N ALA A 15 -42.84 -0.38 -10.97
CA ALA A 15 -43.17 1.05 -11.02
C ALA A 15 -42.04 1.80 -11.73
N LEU A 16 -42.30 2.13 -12.99
CA LEU A 16 -41.58 3.12 -13.77
C LEU A 16 -41.77 4.48 -13.09
N SER A 17 -40.67 5.12 -12.67
CA SER A 17 -40.70 6.54 -12.32
C SER A 17 -39.91 7.32 -13.37
N SER A 18 -40.65 7.70 -14.41
CA SER A 18 -40.25 8.68 -15.40
C SER A 18 -40.15 10.05 -14.73
N ARG A 19 -38.99 10.71 -14.81
CA ARG A 19 -38.89 12.13 -14.50
C ARG A 19 -37.92 12.81 -15.46
N ALA A 20 -38.50 13.35 -16.52
CA ALA A 20 -37.85 14.30 -17.40
C ALA A 20 -37.70 15.65 -16.69
N HIS A 21 -36.49 16.23 -16.71
CA HIS A 21 -36.28 17.68 -16.68
C HIS A 21 -34.92 18.01 -17.36
N ALA A 22 -34.98 18.64 -18.53
CA ALA A 22 -34.00 19.65 -18.94
C ALA A 22 -34.69 21.02 -18.72
N PRO A 23 -33.98 22.10 -18.34
CA PRO A 23 -33.34 22.93 -19.36
C PRO A 23 -32.03 23.67 -18.96
N THR A 24 -31.19 23.91 -19.97
CA THR A 24 -30.54 25.19 -20.35
C THR A 24 -29.49 25.89 -19.44
N GLN A 25 -28.28 25.97 -20.02
CA GLN A 25 -27.23 27.03 -20.01
C GLN A 25 -26.61 27.52 -18.69
N SER A 26 -25.27 27.40 -18.62
CA SER A 26 -24.42 28.60 -18.59
C SER A 26 -23.02 28.27 -19.07
N ALA A 27 -22.69 28.75 -20.28
CA ALA A 27 -21.33 28.75 -20.80
C ALA A 27 -20.55 29.87 -20.10
N ASN A 28 -19.79 29.53 -19.06
CA ASN A 28 -18.82 30.47 -18.49
C ASN A 28 -17.47 30.27 -19.19
N ILE A 29 -17.29 31.02 -20.28
CA ILE A 29 -16.01 31.18 -20.97
C ILE A 29 -15.15 32.08 -20.08
N ARG A 30 -14.12 31.51 -19.43
CA ARG A 30 -13.03 32.30 -18.83
C ARG A 30 -11.85 32.35 -19.81
N PRO A 31 -11.25 33.53 -20.03
CA PRO A 31 -10.21 33.73 -21.03
C PRO A 31 -8.89 33.10 -20.60
N ALA A 32 -8.10 32.74 -21.63
CA ALA A 32 -6.75 32.24 -21.54
C ALA A 32 -5.83 33.14 -20.71
N GLN A 33 -5.10 32.53 -19.76
CA GLN A 33 -3.74 32.96 -19.46
C GLN A 33 -2.82 31.74 -19.44
N ALA A 34 -1.86 31.80 -20.36
CA ALA A 34 -0.77 30.87 -20.52
C ALA A 34 0.19 30.96 -19.33
N GLN A 35 0.49 29.83 -18.70
CA GLN A 35 1.83 29.54 -18.19
C GLN A 35 2.13 28.05 -18.42
N ASN A 36 2.81 27.81 -19.54
CA ASN A 36 3.47 26.56 -19.86
C ASN A 36 4.64 26.37 -18.89
N VAL A 37 4.37 25.80 -17.71
CA VAL A 37 5.41 25.27 -16.84
C VAL A 37 5.45 23.77 -17.08
N HIS A 38 6.34 23.36 -17.97
CA HIS A 38 6.69 21.97 -18.19
C HIS A 38 7.41 21.45 -16.94
N ILE A 39 6.64 20.99 -15.96
CA ILE A 39 7.18 20.17 -14.87
C ILE A 39 7.27 18.76 -15.46
N PRO A 40 8.45 18.14 -15.60
CA PRO A 40 8.51 16.72 -15.93
C PRO A 40 7.90 15.95 -14.76
N HIS A 41 6.63 15.57 -14.89
CA HIS A 41 6.01 14.60 -14.01
C HIS A 41 6.70 13.27 -14.34
N THR A 42 7.70 12.91 -13.54
CA THR A 42 8.15 11.52 -13.45
C THR A 42 6.95 10.73 -12.95
N SER A 43 6.23 10.10 -13.87
CA SER A 43 5.23 9.09 -13.56
C SER A 43 5.98 7.90 -12.97
N THR A 44 6.21 7.94 -11.66
CA THR A 44 6.52 6.72 -10.91
C THR A 44 5.29 5.85 -11.06
N SER A 45 5.39 4.80 -11.88
CA SER A 45 4.38 3.75 -11.97
C SER A 45 4.19 3.15 -10.59
N GLN A 46 3.27 3.71 -9.83
CA GLN A 46 2.77 3.15 -8.59
C GLN A 46 2.00 1.89 -9.01
N SER A 47 2.68 0.74 -8.95
CA SER A 47 2.07 -0.56 -9.14
C SER A 47 0.86 -0.63 -8.22
N SER A 48 -0.34 -0.60 -8.79
CA SER A 48 -1.61 -0.41 -8.11
C SER A 48 -2.10 -1.70 -7.43
N ILE A 49 -1.19 -2.51 -6.93
CA ILE A 49 -1.53 -3.71 -6.16
C ILE A 49 -1.78 -3.24 -4.73
N PRO A 50 -3.02 -3.30 -4.22
CA PRO A 50 -3.27 -2.95 -2.84
C PRO A 50 -2.41 -3.86 -1.94
N PRO A 51 -1.69 -3.29 -0.96
CA PRO A 51 -0.81 -4.06 -0.09
C PRO A 51 -1.64 -5.13 0.61
N LYS A 52 -1.22 -6.39 0.50
CA LYS A 52 -1.93 -7.53 1.10
C LYS A 52 -1.92 -7.44 2.63
N ARG A 53 -0.94 -6.73 3.20
CA ARG A 53 -0.84 -6.39 4.62
C ARG A 53 -0.31 -4.98 4.81
N ALA A 54 -0.71 -4.29 5.88
CA ALA A 54 -0.21 -2.94 6.20
C ALA A 54 1.32 -2.88 6.33
N VAL A 55 1.96 -4.00 6.70
CA VAL A 55 3.42 -4.13 6.75
C VAL A 55 4.07 -3.99 5.38
N ASP A 56 3.48 -4.58 4.32
CA ASP A 56 4.01 -4.48 2.95
C ASP A 56 4.01 -3.03 2.43
N ALA A 57 3.13 -2.19 2.99
CA ALA A 57 3.05 -0.77 2.65
C ALA A 57 4.10 0.08 3.39
N LEU A 58 4.47 -0.32 4.61
CA LEU A 58 5.34 0.47 5.50
C LEU A 58 6.82 0.07 5.39
N LEU A 59 7.10 -1.23 5.29
CA LEU A 59 8.46 -1.77 5.23
C LEU A 59 9.36 -1.17 4.14
N PRO A 60 8.87 -0.83 2.93
CA PRO A 60 9.71 -0.18 1.92
C PRO A 60 10.40 1.10 2.42
N THR A 61 9.80 1.78 3.40
CA THR A 61 10.29 3.05 3.94
C THR A 61 11.00 2.91 5.30
N CYS A 62 11.05 1.72 5.89
CA CYS A 62 11.70 1.46 7.19
C CYS A 62 13.23 1.34 7.07
N THR A 63 13.87 2.27 6.38
CA THR A 63 15.31 2.31 6.15
C THR A 63 15.76 3.75 5.94
N ILE A 64 17.02 4.05 6.25
CA ILE A 64 17.64 5.32 5.86
C ILE A 64 18.11 5.23 4.40
N GLY A 65 17.79 6.26 3.61
CA GLY A 65 18.23 6.38 2.23
C GLY A 65 17.21 5.88 1.21
N ARG A 66 17.59 4.88 0.40
CA ARG A 66 16.73 4.37 -0.67
C ARG A 66 15.68 3.40 -0.11
N PRO A 67 14.44 3.43 -0.62
CA PRO A 67 13.44 2.44 -0.25
C PRO A 67 13.91 1.02 -0.52
N LEU A 68 13.48 0.08 0.31
CA LEU A 68 13.74 -1.35 0.10
C LEU A 68 13.07 -1.82 -1.19
N THR A 69 13.76 -2.69 -1.92
CA THR A 69 13.22 -3.40 -3.07
C THR A 69 12.16 -4.41 -2.63
N GLU A 70 11.28 -4.82 -3.55
CA GLU A 70 10.24 -5.81 -3.26
C GLU A 70 10.81 -7.13 -2.71
N THR A 71 11.92 -7.61 -3.27
CA THR A 71 12.64 -8.80 -2.76
C THR A 71 13.13 -8.62 -1.32
N GLN A 72 13.70 -7.46 -1.00
CA GLN A 72 14.15 -7.15 0.37
C GLN A 72 12.97 -7.08 1.34
N VAL A 73 11.84 -6.51 0.93
CA VAL A 73 10.62 -6.45 1.75
C VAL A 73 10.06 -7.84 2.02
N VAL A 74 10.04 -8.72 1.02
CA VAL A 74 9.63 -10.12 1.19
C VAL A 74 10.56 -10.83 2.17
N ASN A 75 11.89 -10.76 1.94
CA ASN A 75 12.87 -11.40 2.83
C ASN A 75 12.75 -10.90 4.28
N LEU A 76 12.58 -9.58 4.46
CA LEU A 76 12.40 -8.99 5.78
C LEU A 76 11.09 -9.44 6.45
N SER A 77 10.01 -9.56 5.68
CA SER A 77 8.71 -10.04 6.17
C SER A 77 8.72 -11.52 6.53
N ASP A 78 9.53 -12.32 5.83
CA ASP A 78 9.74 -13.73 6.14
C ASP A 78 10.55 -13.93 7.43
N MET A 79 11.51 -13.03 7.71
CA MET A 79 12.24 -13.01 8.98
C MET A 79 11.40 -12.49 10.15
N ALA A 80 10.55 -11.50 9.88
CA ALA A 80 9.74 -10.82 10.88
C ALA A 80 8.34 -10.55 10.31
N GLY A 81 7.35 -11.30 10.81
CA GLY A 81 5.97 -11.26 10.29
C GLY A 81 5.21 -9.97 10.60
N SER A 82 5.80 -9.06 11.38
CA SER A 82 5.21 -7.79 11.78
C SER A 82 6.25 -6.67 11.90
N LEU A 83 5.80 -5.41 11.75
CA LEU A 83 6.66 -4.24 11.93
C LEU A 83 7.31 -4.18 13.32
N ARG A 84 6.59 -4.61 14.36
CA ARG A 84 7.14 -4.70 15.72
C ARG A 84 8.30 -5.69 15.81
N GLU A 85 8.18 -6.84 15.15
CA GLU A 85 9.26 -7.82 15.09
C GLU A 85 10.45 -7.29 14.29
N VAL A 86 10.22 -6.55 13.20
CA VAL A 86 11.28 -5.88 12.43
C VAL A 86 12.03 -4.88 13.30
N MET A 87 11.33 -4.06 14.08
CA MET A 87 11.94 -3.12 15.03
C MET A 87 12.79 -3.85 16.08
N LEU A 88 12.26 -4.90 16.71
CA LEU A 88 13.02 -5.69 17.69
C LEU A 88 14.23 -6.39 17.07
N LEU A 89 14.10 -6.90 15.84
CA LEU A 89 15.19 -7.50 15.07
C LEU A 89 16.30 -6.48 14.80
N ALA A 90 15.93 -5.27 14.37
CA ALA A 90 16.86 -4.17 14.11
C ALA A 90 17.61 -3.73 15.39
N MET A 91 16.89 -3.58 16.50
CA MET A 91 17.50 -3.26 17.80
C MET A 91 18.45 -4.36 18.28
N ARG A 92 18.09 -5.63 18.04
CA ARG A 92 18.96 -6.76 18.37
C ARG A 92 20.20 -6.80 17.48
N ALA A 93 20.07 -6.56 16.18
CA ALA A 93 21.20 -6.50 15.24
C ALA A 93 22.25 -5.47 15.64
N LYS A 94 21.83 -4.33 16.24
CA LYS A 94 22.75 -3.33 16.80
C LYS A 94 23.64 -3.88 17.92
N MET A 95 23.12 -4.81 18.74
CA MET A 95 23.82 -5.36 19.90
C MET A 95 24.51 -6.71 19.63
N ASP A 96 24.02 -7.44 18.63
CA ASP A 96 24.39 -8.81 18.32
C ASP A 96 24.82 -8.92 16.85
N GLY A 97 26.14 -8.99 16.63
CA GLY A 97 26.71 -9.08 15.29
C GLY A 97 26.26 -10.30 14.50
N SER A 98 25.87 -11.40 15.17
CA SER A 98 25.31 -12.56 14.47
C SER A 98 23.98 -12.25 13.82
N VAL A 99 23.14 -11.45 14.50
CA VAL A 99 21.83 -11.03 14.00
C VAL A 99 22.00 -10.00 12.89
N MET A 100 23.01 -9.12 12.99
CA MET A 100 23.37 -8.23 11.90
C MET A 100 23.77 -9.02 10.64
N THR A 101 24.66 -10.02 10.76
CA THR A 101 25.06 -10.85 9.60
C THR A 101 23.87 -11.58 8.96
N GLU A 102 22.91 -12.05 9.75
CA GLU A 102 21.68 -12.67 9.22
C GLU A 102 20.83 -11.65 8.44
N LEU A 103 20.66 -10.44 9.00
CA LEU A 103 19.94 -9.36 8.36
C LEU A 103 20.63 -8.89 7.06
N GLU A 104 21.96 -8.82 7.03
CA GLU A 104 22.76 -8.55 5.85
C GLU A 104 22.63 -9.67 4.79
N GLY A 105 22.52 -10.93 5.21
CA GLY A 105 22.26 -12.05 4.32
C GLY A 105 20.90 -11.95 3.62
N ALA A 106 19.90 -11.39 4.31
CA ALA A 106 18.54 -11.22 3.77
C ALA A 106 18.40 -9.97 2.89
N LEU A 107 19.05 -8.86 3.27
CA LEU A 107 18.81 -7.54 2.66
C LEU A 107 19.99 -6.99 1.86
N GLY A 108 21.21 -7.49 2.11
CA GLY A 108 22.46 -6.86 1.73
C GLY A 108 22.91 -5.82 2.76
N GLU A 109 24.24 -5.64 2.86
CA GLU A 109 24.91 -4.83 3.88
C GLU A 109 24.32 -3.42 4.05
N ALA A 110 24.24 -2.66 2.95
CA ALA A 110 23.78 -1.27 2.99
C ALA A 110 22.30 -1.14 3.44
N ALA A 111 21.45 -2.07 3.03
CA ALA A 111 20.03 -2.05 3.41
C ALA A 111 19.84 -2.47 4.86
N ALA A 112 20.58 -3.49 5.33
CA ALA A 112 20.56 -3.90 6.73
C ALA A 112 20.99 -2.76 7.66
N GLN A 113 22.09 -2.06 7.33
CA GLN A 113 22.54 -0.89 8.07
C GLN A 113 21.48 0.22 8.08
N GLY A 114 20.86 0.50 6.93
CA GLY A 114 19.80 1.50 6.82
C GLY A 114 18.57 1.18 7.67
N VAL A 115 18.18 -0.09 7.76
CA VAL A 115 17.06 -0.54 8.63
C VAL A 115 17.42 -0.37 10.11
N VAL A 116 18.62 -0.79 10.53
CA VAL A 116 19.07 -0.64 11.93
C VAL A 116 19.12 0.83 12.33
N GLN A 117 19.72 1.67 11.48
CA GLN A 117 19.85 3.10 11.75
C GLN A 117 18.49 3.82 11.78
N PHE A 118 17.53 3.39 10.94
CA PHE A 118 16.17 3.95 10.93
C PHE A 118 15.50 3.77 12.30
N PHE A 119 15.51 2.55 12.84
CA PHE A 119 14.91 2.25 14.14
C PHE A 119 15.77 2.71 15.33
N GLU A 120 17.06 2.96 15.15
CA GLU A 120 17.89 3.56 16.19
C GLU A 120 17.51 5.03 16.45
N ASN A 121 17.39 5.82 15.38
CA ASN A 121 17.12 7.26 15.48
C ASN A 121 15.68 7.57 15.93
N GLU A 122 14.75 6.63 15.78
CA GLU A 122 13.35 6.80 16.21
C GLU A 122 13.14 6.63 17.73
N PHE A 123 14.09 6.02 18.47
CA PHE A 123 13.89 5.65 19.87
C PHE A 123 15.01 6.10 20.84
N GLU A 124 15.68 7.23 20.57
CA GLU A 124 16.52 7.88 21.59
C GLU A 124 15.64 8.39 22.76
N PHE A 125 15.84 7.83 23.95
CA PHE A 125 15.29 8.31 25.23
C PHE A 125 16.41 8.80 26.14
#